data_AF-A0A1B6D8L2-F1
#
_entry.id   AF-A0A1B6D8L2-F1
#
_cell.length_a   1.000
_cell.length_b   1.000
_cell.length_c   1.000
_cell.angle_alpha   90.00
_cell.angle_beta   90.00
_cell.angle_gamma   90.00
#
_symmetry.space_group_name_H-M   'P 1'
#
loop_
_entity.id
_entity.type
_entity.pdbx_description
1 polymer ?
#
loop_
_entity_poly.entity_id
_entity_poly.type
_entity_poly.pdbx_seq_one_letter_code
_entity_poly.pdbx_strand_id
1 'polypeptide(L)'
;LCAHPQYKPQETGEHVIQCLPLEGSPKKPRSLLQMEAESLNLRHQSILANDDTHPKVYAVFSIDKIQGEDGETQTKIHVELKPIDIPKLESTTSIPPQIEDTSAVESFLSGKNCLQGGSGWWKYEFCYGKSVEQYHIEKDGSRTVIELGKFSRDAHLDWLKNNPHKKPKPVDIRKHVSLYYGGGSTCDQTGHPRETEVKLKCVEGASKGSVSLYLLEPHTCQYILGVESPMICQLLPMLDENGLISLSQSIEDDYEVVTNDVKD
;
A
#
# COMPACT_ATOMS: atom_id res chain seq x y z
N LEU A 1 37.38 2.94 -7.66
CA LEU A 1 37.12 4.36 -7.27
C LEU A 1 36.85 4.50 -5.78
N CYS A 2 35.87 3.81 -5.19
CA CYS A 2 35.54 3.91 -3.75
C CYS A 2 36.61 3.39 -2.76
N ALA A 3 37.63 2.67 -3.23
CA ALA A 3 38.75 2.18 -2.40
C ALA A 3 39.96 3.13 -2.39
N HIS A 4 39.94 4.20 -3.19
CA HIS A 4 41.07 5.11 -3.32
C HIS A 4 41.02 6.17 -2.20
N PRO A 5 42.13 6.42 -1.46
CA PRO A 5 42.13 7.27 -0.27
C PRO A 5 41.59 8.68 -0.49
N GLN A 6 41.81 9.25 -1.67
CA GLN A 6 41.35 10.60 -2.04
C GLN A 6 39.84 10.69 -2.36
N TYR A 7 39.15 9.55 -2.47
CA TYR A 7 37.71 9.47 -2.72
C TYR A 7 36.95 8.86 -1.54
N LYS A 8 37.61 8.70 -0.38
CA LYS A 8 36.96 8.30 0.87
C LYS A 8 36.45 9.58 1.55
N PRO A 9 35.13 9.76 1.74
CA PRO A 9 34.60 10.88 2.50
C PRO A 9 35.22 10.92 3.91
N GLN A 10 35.53 12.10 4.42
CA GLN A 10 35.95 12.22 5.82
C GLN A 10 34.78 11.80 6.71
N GLU A 11 35.03 10.86 7.64
CA GLU A 11 34.05 10.52 8.67
C GLU A 11 33.83 11.76 9.54
N THR A 12 32.72 12.44 9.31
CA THR A 12 32.20 13.41 10.27
C THR A 12 31.86 12.62 11.51
N GLY A 13 32.67 12.76 12.56
CA GLY A 13 32.45 12.06 13.82
C GLY A 13 31.04 12.34 14.32
N GLU A 14 30.16 11.35 14.18
CA GLU A 14 28.85 11.40 14.82
C GLU A 14 29.10 11.37 16.32
N HIS A 15 28.72 12.45 17.01
CA HIS A 15 28.65 12.40 18.46
C HIS A 15 27.59 11.36 18.82
N VAL A 16 28.04 10.25 19.41
CA VAL A 16 27.14 9.19 19.89
C VAL A 16 26.27 9.81 20.99
N ILE A 17 25.02 10.14 20.64
CA ILE A 17 24.03 10.59 21.61
C ILE A 17 23.63 9.36 22.43
N GLN A 18 24.20 9.26 23.62
CA GLN A 18 23.92 8.17 24.54
C GLN A 18 22.76 8.58 25.45
N CYS A 19 21.54 8.26 25.02
CA CYS A 19 20.33 8.50 25.80
C CYS A 19 20.27 7.51 26.97
N LEU A 20 20.56 7.97 28.18
CA LEU A 20 20.39 7.20 29.41
C LEU A 20 19.08 7.60 30.10
N PRO A 21 18.23 6.65 30.53
CA PRO A 21 17.01 6.98 31.26
C PRO A 21 17.38 7.58 32.63
N LEU A 22 16.79 8.73 32.96
CA LEU A 22 16.91 9.35 34.28
C LEU A 22 16.16 8.52 35.34
N GLU A 23 16.57 8.63 36.60
CA GLU A 23 15.92 7.94 37.70
C GLU A 23 14.43 8.32 37.79
N GLY A 24 13.54 7.32 37.86
CA GLY A 24 12.08 7.51 37.79
C GLY A 24 11.50 7.55 36.36
N SER A 25 12.33 7.44 35.32
CA SER A 25 11.83 7.34 33.94
C SER A 25 11.01 6.06 33.73
N PRO A 26 9.89 6.13 33.00
CA PRO A 26 9.14 4.93 32.63
C PRO A 26 10.04 3.94 31.87
N LYS A 27 10.03 2.66 32.28
CA LYS A 27 10.82 1.60 31.63
C LYS A 27 10.49 1.41 30.15
N LYS A 28 9.34 1.93 29.68
CA LYS A 28 8.87 1.87 28.30
C LYS A 28 8.21 3.19 27.89
N PRO A 29 8.40 3.64 26.63
CA PRO A 29 7.68 4.79 26.11
C PRO A 29 6.18 4.51 26.01
N ARG A 30 5.36 5.52 26.27
CA ARG A 30 3.89 5.41 26.27
C ARG A 30 3.32 4.90 24.95
N SER A 31 3.85 5.35 23.82
CA SER A 31 3.43 4.89 22.49
C SER A 31 3.68 3.39 22.28
N LEU A 32 4.77 2.86 22.86
CA LEU A 32 5.08 1.43 22.78
C LEU A 32 4.12 0.61 23.65
N LEU A 33 3.77 1.09 24.85
CA LEU A 33 2.76 0.44 25.69
C LEU A 33 1.36 0.45 25.05
N GLN A 34 0.99 1.54 24.37
CA GLN A 34 -0.27 1.62 23.63
C GLN A 34 -0.31 0.64 22.47
N MET A 35 0.75 0.58 21.67
CA MET A 35 0.86 -0.36 20.56
C MET A 35 0.85 -1.83 21.03
N GLU A 36 1.49 -2.13 22.17
CA GLU A 36 1.45 -3.47 22.79
C GLU A 36 0.03 -3.84 23.23
N ALA A 37 -0.74 -2.90 23.80
CA ALA A 37 -2.13 -3.12 24.19
C ALA A 37 -3.06 -3.34 22.98
N GLU A 38 -2.89 -2.54 21.93
CA GLU A 38 -3.63 -2.68 20.68
C GLU A 38 -3.32 -4.02 19.99
N SER A 39 -2.05 -4.43 19.97
CA SER A 39 -1.61 -5.73 19.45
C SER A 39 -2.21 -6.91 20.24
N LEU A 40 -2.27 -6.79 21.57
CA LEU A 40 -2.85 -7.83 22.43
C LEU A 40 -4.37 -7.96 22.21
N ASN A 41 -5.07 -6.83 22.04
CA ASN A 41 -6.49 -6.81 21.70
C ASN A 41 -6.77 -7.47 20.35
N LEU A 42 -5.99 -7.14 19.31
CA LEU A 42 -6.14 -7.74 17.98
C LEU A 42 -5.87 -9.24 18.00
N ARG A 43 -4.86 -9.70 18.76
CA ARG A 43 -4.59 -11.12 18.95
C ARG A 43 -5.74 -11.83 19.66
N HIS A 44 -6.29 -11.25 20.73
CA HIS A 44 -7.48 -11.79 21.38
C HIS A 44 -8.68 -11.85 20.43
N GLN A 45 -8.90 -10.80 19.64
CA GLN A 45 -9.98 -10.77 18.66
C GLN A 45 -9.82 -11.87 17.59
N SER A 46 -8.59 -12.16 17.14
CA SER A 46 -8.32 -13.22 16.18
C SER A 46 -8.49 -14.63 16.74
N ILE A 47 -8.23 -14.84 18.04
CA ILE A 47 -8.44 -16.12 18.72
C ILE A 47 -9.94 -16.37 18.92
N LEU A 48 -10.71 -15.33 19.26
CA LEU A 48 -12.17 -15.42 19.49
C LEU A 48 -12.99 -15.58 18.20
N ALA A 49 -12.39 -15.38 17.02
CA ALA A 49 -13.05 -15.51 15.74
C ALA A 49 -13.02 -16.96 15.17
N ASN A 50 -12.32 -17.89 15.81
CA ASN A 50 -12.00 -19.20 15.23
C ASN A 50 -12.50 -20.42 16.03
N ASP A 51 -13.35 -20.24 17.04
CA ASP A 51 -13.87 -21.34 17.84
C ASP A 51 -15.37 -21.17 18.17
N ASP A 52 -16.23 -21.78 17.35
CA ASP A 52 -17.69 -21.79 17.52
C ASP A 52 -18.17 -22.91 18.49
N THR A 53 -17.26 -23.62 19.17
CA THR A 53 -17.63 -24.82 19.94
C THR A 53 -17.80 -24.61 21.44
N HIS A 54 -17.55 -23.39 21.96
CA HIS A 54 -17.70 -23.08 23.39
C HIS A 54 -18.55 -21.82 23.66
N PRO A 55 -19.38 -21.82 24.72
CA PRO A 55 -20.19 -20.65 25.08
C PRO A 55 -19.28 -19.45 25.39
N LYS A 56 -19.60 -18.30 24.78
CA LYS A 56 -18.86 -17.04 24.93
C LYS A 56 -19.08 -16.48 26.34
N VAL A 57 -18.04 -16.53 27.16
CA VAL A 57 -18.04 -16.04 28.55
C VAL A 57 -16.86 -15.10 28.71
N TYR A 58 -17.03 -14.00 29.45
CA TYR A 58 -15.89 -13.17 29.89
C TYR A 58 -15.68 -13.37 31.40
N ALA A 59 -14.41 -13.41 31.81
CA ALA A 59 -14.01 -13.50 33.21
C ALA A 59 -13.76 -12.10 33.78
N VAL A 60 -14.48 -11.74 34.83
CA VAL A 60 -14.25 -10.52 35.62
C VAL A 60 -13.38 -10.89 36.81
N PHE A 61 -12.21 -10.26 36.93
CA PHE A 61 -11.30 -10.45 38.05
C PHE A 61 -11.46 -9.30 39.04
N SER A 62 -11.84 -9.58 40.28
CA SER A 62 -11.80 -8.63 41.40
C SER A 62 -10.73 -9.04 42.41
N ILE A 63 -10.03 -8.05 42.97
CA ILE A 63 -8.94 -8.29 43.92
C ILE A 63 -9.34 -7.66 45.25
N ASP A 64 -9.61 -8.51 46.24
CA ASP A 64 -9.91 -8.08 47.60
C ASP A 64 -8.64 -8.13 48.46
N LYS A 65 -8.37 -7.05 49.20
CA LYS A 65 -7.30 -7.01 50.20
C LYS A 65 -7.90 -7.39 51.55
N ILE A 66 -7.51 -8.53 52.10
CA ILE A 66 -7.96 -8.98 53.41
C ILE A 66 -6.81 -8.77 54.39
N GLN A 67 -7.09 -8.07 55.49
CA GLN A 67 -6.16 -7.86 56.60
C GLN A 67 -6.37 -9.00 57.60
N GLY A 68 -5.37 -9.86 57.78
CA GLY A 68 -5.36 -10.83 58.89
C GLY A 68 -5.15 -10.11 60.22
N GLU A 69 -5.62 -10.69 61.33
CA GLU A 69 -5.46 -10.13 62.69
C GLU A 69 -3.97 -10.00 63.13
N ASP A 70 -3.05 -10.54 62.34
CA ASP A 70 -1.61 -10.57 62.52
C ASP A 70 -0.87 -9.42 61.80
N GLY A 71 -1.59 -8.56 61.05
CA GLY A 71 -1.03 -7.40 60.35
C GLY A 71 -0.40 -7.68 58.97
N GLU A 72 -0.43 -8.92 58.47
CA GLU A 72 -0.03 -9.23 57.09
C GLU A 72 -1.20 -9.07 56.10
N THR A 73 -0.99 -8.29 55.03
CA THR A 73 -1.96 -8.09 53.96
C THR A 73 -1.92 -9.23 52.95
N GLN A 74 -3.00 -10.01 52.84
CA GLN A 74 -3.16 -11.03 51.82
C GLN A 74 -4.16 -10.56 50.74
N THR A 75 -3.78 -10.72 49.48
CA THR A 75 -4.65 -10.42 48.32
C THR A 75 -5.36 -11.68 47.85
N LYS A 76 -6.71 -11.65 47.83
CA LYS A 76 -7.55 -12.72 47.32
C LYS A 76 -8.13 -12.30 45.97
N ILE A 77 -7.90 -13.09 44.93
CA ILE A 77 -8.44 -12.85 43.59
C ILE A 77 -9.75 -13.64 43.46
N HIS A 78 -10.85 -12.94 43.20
CA HIS A 78 -12.13 -13.53 42.87
C HIS A 78 -12.35 -13.44 41.36
N VAL A 79 -12.81 -14.54 40.77
CA VAL A 79 -13.06 -14.64 39.32
C VAL A 79 -14.51 -15.01 39.10
N GLU A 80 -15.26 -14.12 38.45
CA GLU A 80 -16.66 -14.33 38.10
C GLU A 80 -16.80 -14.48 36.58
N LEU A 81 -17.46 -15.55 36.14
CA LEU A 81 -17.67 -15.89 34.73
C LEU A 81 -19.08 -15.44 34.31
N LYS A 82 -19.20 -14.45 33.42
CA LYS A 82 -20.49 -13.92 32.94
C LYS A 82 -20.77 -14.31 31.48
N PRO A 83 -21.93 -14.94 31.18
CA PRO A 83 -22.31 -15.28 29.81
C PRO A 83 -22.76 -14.03 29.03
N ILE A 84 -22.48 -14.01 27.73
CA ILE A 84 -22.91 -12.96 26.80
C ILE A 84 -24.15 -13.44 26.05
N ASP A 85 -25.32 -12.85 26.33
CA ASP A 85 -26.53 -13.05 25.53
C ASP A 85 -26.43 -12.24 24.23
N ILE A 86 -26.11 -12.91 23.13
CA ILE A 86 -26.16 -12.33 21.78
C ILE A 86 -27.51 -12.71 21.15
N PRO A 87 -28.32 -11.75 20.64
CA PRO A 87 -29.54 -12.08 19.92
C PRO A 87 -29.24 -12.94 18.70
N LYS A 88 -29.83 -14.13 18.67
CA LYS A 88 -29.72 -15.09 17.56
C LYS A 88 -30.51 -14.58 16.36
N LEU A 89 -29.83 -13.95 15.39
CA LEU A 89 -30.42 -13.72 14.07
C LEU A 89 -30.26 -15.00 13.24
N GLU A 90 -31.38 -15.47 12.71
CA GLU A 90 -31.55 -16.78 12.10
C GLU A 90 -30.65 -16.99 10.88
N SER A 91 -29.91 -18.10 10.92
CA SER A 91 -29.07 -18.63 9.86
C SER A 91 -29.95 -19.16 8.72
N THR A 92 -30.08 -18.37 7.65
CA THR A 92 -30.40 -18.94 6.33
C THR A 92 -29.09 -19.31 5.67
N THR A 93 -28.91 -20.60 5.40
CA THR A 93 -27.76 -21.18 4.72
C THR A 93 -27.58 -20.54 3.34
N SER A 94 -26.73 -19.52 3.28
CA SER A 94 -26.06 -19.11 2.05
C SER A 94 -24.59 -18.97 2.40
N ILE A 95 -23.75 -19.65 1.61
CA ILE A 95 -22.31 -19.43 1.61
C ILE A 95 -22.12 -17.92 1.49
N PRO A 96 -21.56 -17.21 2.49
CA PRO A 96 -21.24 -15.81 2.28
C PRO A 96 -20.19 -15.79 1.17
N PRO A 97 -20.43 -15.11 0.03
CA PRO A 97 -19.31 -14.82 -0.85
C PRO A 97 -18.28 -14.10 0.01
N GLN A 98 -17.04 -14.60 0.01
CA GLN A 98 -15.91 -13.77 0.39
C GLN A 98 -15.89 -12.65 -0.63
N ILE A 99 -16.61 -11.56 -0.34
CA ILE A 99 -16.47 -10.31 -1.08
C ILE A 99 -15.11 -9.81 -0.61
N GLU A 100 -14.06 -10.29 -1.27
CA GLU A 100 -12.82 -9.51 -1.34
C GLU A 100 -13.25 -8.12 -1.79
N ASP A 101 -12.88 -7.10 -1.03
CA ASP A 101 -13.20 -5.72 -1.37
C ASP A 101 -12.42 -5.34 -2.64
N THR A 102 -12.95 -5.74 -3.80
CA THR A 102 -12.37 -5.50 -5.13
C THR A 102 -12.39 -4.03 -5.50
N SER A 103 -13.09 -3.19 -4.73
CA SER A 103 -13.24 -1.76 -4.99
C SER A 103 -11.90 -1.02 -5.06
N ALA A 104 -10.93 -1.39 -4.22
CA ALA A 104 -9.60 -0.79 -4.23
C ALA A 104 -8.83 -1.13 -5.51
N VAL A 105 -8.95 -2.38 -5.96
CA VAL A 105 -8.33 -2.88 -7.18
C VAL A 105 -8.99 -2.24 -8.40
N GLU A 106 -10.31 -2.30 -8.51
CA GLU A 106 -11.08 -1.68 -9.59
C GLU A 106 -10.84 -0.18 -9.70
N SER A 107 -10.77 0.52 -8.56
CA SER A 107 -10.53 1.96 -8.57
C SER A 107 -9.12 2.31 -9.04
N PHE A 108 -8.11 1.53 -8.63
CA PHE A 108 -6.75 1.65 -9.16
C PHE A 108 -6.71 1.39 -10.68
N LEU A 109 -7.38 0.33 -11.15
CA LEU A 109 -7.42 -0.05 -12.57
C LEU A 109 -8.17 0.94 -13.47
N SER A 110 -9.21 1.58 -12.94
CA SER A 110 -9.96 2.62 -13.66
C SER A 110 -9.13 3.88 -13.92
N GLY A 111 -7.96 4.00 -13.27
CA GLY A 111 -7.13 5.21 -13.29
C GLY A 111 -7.82 6.43 -12.66
N LYS A 112 -8.95 6.25 -11.95
CA LYS A 112 -9.61 7.33 -11.18
C LYS A 112 -8.84 7.66 -9.91
N ASN A 113 -8.30 6.63 -9.24
CA ASN A 113 -7.43 6.79 -8.09
C ASN A 113 -5.97 6.61 -8.49
N CYS A 114 -5.17 7.64 -8.25
CA CYS A 114 -3.73 7.62 -8.51
C CYS A 114 -2.97 7.27 -7.23
N LEU A 115 -1.88 6.51 -7.38
CA LEU A 115 -0.97 6.20 -6.28
C LEU A 115 0.03 7.34 -6.13
N GLN A 116 0.20 7.81 -4.90
CA GLN A 116 1.14 8.86 -4.58
C GLN A 116 2.29 8.31 -3.73
N GLY A 117 3.50 8.82 -3.98
CA GLY A 117 4.70 8.41 -3.28
C GLY A 117 5.76 9.51 -3.22
N GLY A 118 6.95 9.14 -2.77
CA GLY A 118 8.11 10.04 -2.69
C GLY A 118 8.34 10.65 -1.31
N SER A 119 9.61 10.82 -0.98
CA SER A 119 10.09 11.41 0.27
C SER A 119 10.90 12.68 -0.02
N GLY A 120 10.87 13.64 0.92
CA GLY A 120 11.57 14.91 0.76
C GLY A 120 10.88 15.84 -0.24
N TRP A 121 11.69 16.51 -1.07
CA TRP A 121 11.27 17.57 -1.99
C TRP A 121 10.37 17.06 -3.11
N TRP A 122 10.75 15.95 -3.76
CA TRP A 122 9.99 15.41 -4.88
C TRP A 122 8.93 14.40 -4.43
N LYS A 123 7.74 14.55 -4.99
CA LYS A 123 6.62 13.62 -4.89
C LYS A 123 6.34 13.02 -6.25
N TYR A 124 5.74 11.84 -6.25
CA TYR A 124 5.39 11.10 -7.45
C TYR A 124 3.93 10.76 -7.42
N GLU A 125 3.29 10.81 -8.58
CA GLU A 125 1.91 10.39 -8.80
C GLU A 125 1.86 9.43 -9.99
N PHE A 126 1.16 8.32 -9.81
CA PHE A 126 1.00 7.30 -10.82
C PHE A 126 -0.47 6.93 -10.97
N CYS A 127 -1.00 7.21 -12.14
CA CYS A 127 -2.36 6.87 -12.53
C CYS A 127 -2.30 5.73 -13.57
N TYR A 128 -2.76 4.54 -13.21
CA TYR A 128 -2.75 3.38 -14.11
C TYR A 128 -3.48 3.71 -15.43
N GLY A 129 -2.84 3.40 -16.55
CA GLY A 129 -3.38 3.63 -17.88
C GLY A 129 -3.43 5.10 -18.32
N LYS A 130 -2.87 6.04 -17.53
CA LYS A 130 -2.92 7.48 -17.81
C LYS A 130 -1.53 8.13 -17.85
N SER A 131 -0.94 8.39 -16.69
CA SER A 131 0.30 9.17 -16.60
C SER A 131 1.15 8.82 -15.38
N VAL A 132 2.43 9.15 -15.49
CA VAL A 132 3.37 9.23 -14.38
C VAL A 132 3.83 10.68 -14.28
N GLU A 133 3.69 11.26 -13.10
CA GLU A 133 4.08 12.63 -12.81
C GLU A 133 5.03 12.69 -11.63
N GLN A 134 5.99 13.61 -11.71
CA GLN A 134 6.75 14.09 -10.56
C GLN A 134 6.29 15.50 -10.25
N TYR A 135 6.11 15.82 -8.98
CA TYR A 135 5.71 17.15 -8.56
C TYR A 135 6.35 17.59 -7.24
N HIS A 136 6.41 18.91 -7.06
CA HIS A 136 6.77 19.54 -5.81
C HIS A 136 5.68 20.56 -5.44
N ILE A 137 5.38 20.69 -4.16
CA ILE A 137 4.47 21.72 -3.63
C ILE A 137 5.29 22.64 -2.74
N GLU A 138 5.41 23.89 -3.18
CA GLU A 138 6.10 24.94 -2.45
C GLU A 138 5.31 25.38 -1.21
N LYS A 139 5.93 26.16 -0.32
CA LYS A 139 5.29 26.64 0.92
C LYS A 139 4.06 27.52 0.68
N ASP A 140 3.99 28.18 -0.47
CA ASP A 140 2.85 29.01 -0.89
C ASP A 140 1.71 28.18 -1.51
N GLY A 141 1.89 26.87 -1.66
CA GLY A 141 0.94 25.94 -2.27
C GLY A 141 1.08 25.81 -3.79
N SER A 142 2.04 26.48 -4.42
CA SER A 142 2.28 26.32 -5.86
C SER A 142 2.79 24.91 -6.18
N ARG A 143 2.14 24.23 -7.15
CA ARG A 143 2.51 22.87 -7.59
C ARG A 143 3.32 22.97 -8.88
N THR A 144 4.59 22.57 -8.83
CA THR A 144 5.41 22.36 -10.03
C THR A 144 5.29 20.92 -10.45
N VAL A 145 4.88 20.66 -11.70
CA VAL A 145 4.63 19.31 -12.24
C VAL A 145 5.55 19.04 -13.43
N ILE A 146 6.15 17.85 -13.45
CA ILE A 146 6.96 17.31 -14.53
C ILE A 146 6.31 16.00 -14.96
N GLU A 147 5.82 15.94 -16.20
CA GLU A 147 5.29 14.71 -16.79
C GLU A 147 6.45 13.78 -17.14
N LEU A 148 6.50 12.60 -16.51
CA LEU A 148 7.54 11.57 -16.74
C LEU A 148 7.13 10.54 -17.80
N GLY A 149 5.85 10.52 -18.19
CA GLY A 149 5.34 9.70 -19.28
C GLY A 149 3.82 9.58 -19.26
N LYS A 150 3.26 9.26 -20.42
CA LYS A 150 1.83 8.99 -20.65
C LYS A 150 1.66 7.58 -21.19
N PHE A 151 0.60 6.92 -20.79
CA PHE A 151 0.28 5.60 -21.31
C PHE A 151 -0.32 5.73 -22.71
N SER A 152 0.19 4.91 -23.64
CA SER A 152 -0.43 4.67 -24.93
C SER A 152 -0.30 3.19 -25.23
N ARG A 153 -1.42 2.55 -25.58
CA ARG A 153 -1.45 1.12 -25.89
C ARG A 153 -0.48 0.81 -27.04
N ASP A 154 -0.53 1.59 -28.12
CA ASP A 154 0.31 1.38 -29.29
C ASP A 154 1.79 1.58 -28.98
N ALA A 155 2.14 2.65 -28.24
CA ALA A 155 3.51 2.91 -27.83
C ALA A 155 4.05 1.79 -26.93
N HIS A 156 3.22 1.25 -26.03
CA HIS A 156 3.59 0.11 -25.19
C HIS A 156 3.81 -1.17 -25.99
N LEU A 157 2.96 -1.47 -26.97
CA LEU A 157 3.13 -2.62 -27.85
C LEU A 157 4.41 -2.51 -28.69
N ASP A 158 4.71 -1.33 -29.23
CA ASP A 158 5.94 -1.08 -29.98
C ASP A 158 7.19 -1.15 -29.08
N TRP A 159 7.10 -0.64 -27.85
CA TRP A 159 8.14 -0.79 -26.86
C TRP A 159 8.43 -2.27 -26.53
N LEU A 160 7.40 -3.11 -26.40
CA LEU A 160 7.56 -4.56 -26.17
C LEU A 160 8.19 -5.30 -27.36
N LYS A 161 7.92 -4.87 -28.61
CA LYS A 161 8.57 -5.43 -29.80
C LYS A 161 10.09 -5.17 -29.76
N ASN A 162 10.48 -3.96 -29.37
CA ASN A 162 11.89 -3.56 -29.24
C ASN A 162 12.55 -4.09 -27.97
N ASN A 163 11.76 -4.48 -26.96
CA ASN A 163 12.25 -4.99 -25.68
C ASN A 163 11.64 -6.37 -25.32
N PRO A 164 11.97 -7.46 -26.04
CA PRO A 164 11.36 -8.77 -25.81
C PRO A 164 11.55 -9.31 -24.38
N HIS A 165 12.64 -8.94 -23.71
CA HIS A 165 12.96 -9.34 -22.35
C HIS A 165 12.04 -8.69 -21.28
N LYS A 166 11.24 -7.69 -21.67
CA LYS A 166 10.28 -7.01 -20.80
C LYS A 166 8.87 -7.59 -20.88
N LYS A 167 8.63 -8.52 -21.81
CA LYS A 167 7.34 -9.21 -21.93
C LYS A 167 7.00 -9.94 -20.63
N PRO A 168 5.71 -9.98 -20.24
CA PRO A 168 5.26 -10.76 -19.10
C PRO A 168 5.74 -12.20 -19.17
N LYS A 169 6.19 -12.73 -18.04
CA LYS A 169 6.45 -14.18 -17.90
C LYS A 169 5.12 -14.96 -17.92
N PRO A 170 5.14 -16.29 -18.11
CA PRO A 170 3.94 -17.13 -17.94
C PRO A 170 3.24 -16.89 -16.59
N VAL A 171 1.92 -17.08 -16.57
CA VAL A 171 1.05 -16.78 -15.41
C VAL A 171 1.54 -17.47 -14.13
N ASP A 172 1.98 -18.72 -14.23
CA ASP A 172 2.38 -19.53 -13.07
C ASP A 172 3.65 -19.02 -12.35
N ILE A 173 4.49 -18.23 -13.03
CA ILE A 173 5.79 -17.79 -12.50
C ILE A 173 5.96 -16.27 -12.50
N ARG A 174 5.02 -15.50 -13.06
CA ARG A 174 5.13 -14.03 -13.09
C ARG A 174 4.94 -13.47 -11.68
N LYS A 175 5.90 -12.64 -11.25
CA LYS A 175 5.84 -11.90 -9.98
C LYS A 175 5.76 -10.38 -10.17
N HIS A 176 5.93 -9.95 -11.43
CA HIS A 176 5.83 -8.56 -11.82
C HIS A 176 5.47 -8.45 -13.30
N VAL A 177 5.05 -7.25 -13.70
CA VAL A 177 4.86 -6.84 -15.09
C VAL A 177 5.49 -5.47 -15.30
N SER A 178 5.89 -5.17 -16.55
CA SER A 178 6.44 -3.88 -16.94
C SER A 178 5.52 -3.20 -17.94
N LEU A 179 5.23 -1.93 -17.72
CA LEU A 179 4.41 -1.07 -18.58
C LEU A 179 5.21 0.14 -19.04
N TYR A 180 5.05 0.51 -20.30
CA TYR A 180 5.73 1.66 -20.87
C TYR A 180 4.85 2.92 -20.85
N TYR A 181 5.42 4.02 -20.37
CA TYR A 181 4.83 5.35 -20.36
C TYR A 181 5.80 6.30 -21.06
N GLY A 182 5.46 6.74 -22.26
CA GLY A 182 6.31 7.58 -23.11
C GLY A 182 5.73 8.98 -23.32
N GLY A 183 6.44 9.85 -24.06
CA GLY A 183 5.92 11.15 -24.46
C GLY A 183 5.64 12.10 -23.29
N GLY A 184 6.45 12.03 -22.23
CA GLY A 184 6.43 13.00 -21.14
C GLY A 184 6.94 14.37 -21.57
N SER A 185 7.11 15.25 -20.59
CA SER A 185 7.66 16.60 -20.79
C SER A 185 9.06 16.55 -21.42
N THR A 186 9.38 17.54 -22.24
CA THR A 186 10.70 17.63 -22.89
C THR A 186 11.80 17.78 -21.84
N CYS A 187 12.81 16.92 -21.94
CA CYS A 187 14.01 16.98 -21.13
C CYS A 187 14.88 18.15 -21.57
N ASP A 188 15.24 19.02 -20.64
CA ASP A 188 16.14 20.15 -20.82
C ASP A 188 17.57 19.70 -21.16
N GLN A 189 18.01 18.57 -20.60
CA GLN A 189 19.37 18.06 -20.80
C GLN A 189 19.55 17.31 -22.11
N THR A 190 18.54 16.55 -22.55
CA THR A 190 18.65 15.69 -23.74
C THR A 190 17.86 16.19 -24.94
N GLY A 191 16.89 17.10 -24.74
CA GLY A 191 15.96 17.55 -25.76
C GLY A 191 14.87 16.52 -26.14
N HIS A 192 14.92 15.31 -25.59
CA HIS A 192 13.95 14.26 -25.86
C HIS A 192 12.82 14.22 -24.82
N PRO A 193 11.61 13.73 -25.16
CA PRO A 193 10.55 13.51 -24.19
C PRO A 193 10.98 12.53 -23.10
N ARG A 194 10.62 12.83 -21.85
CA ARG A 194 10.81 11.91 -20.71
C ARG A 194 9.98 10.62 -20.91
N GLU A 195 10.52 9.51 -20.42
CA GLU A 195 9.85 8.20 -20.47
C GLU A 195 10.06 7.40 -19.18
N THR A 196 9.10 6.53 -18.87
CA THR A 196 9.08 5.73 -17.65
C THR A 196 8.70 4.28 -17.93
N GLU A 197 9.50 3.34 -17.40
CA GLU A 197 9.11 1.94 -17.22
C GLU A 197 8.44 1.78 -15.85
N VAL A 198 7.14 1.51 -15.83
CA VAL A 198 6.40 1.21 -14.60
C VAL A 198 6.46 -0.29 -14.32
N LYS A 199 7.01 -0.69 -13.18
CA LYS A 199 7.08 -2.08 -12.72
C LYS A 199 6.08 -2.32 -11.61
N LEU A 200 5.01 -3.06 -11.92
CA LEU A 200 4.05 -3.52 -10.91
C LEU A 200 4.53 -4.86 -10.36
N LYS A 201 4.82 -4.93 -9.06
CA LYS A 201 5.40 -6.11 -8.42
C LYS A 201 4.57 -6.58 -7.22
N CYS A 202 4.23 -7.86 -7.22
CA CYS A 202 3.59 -8.53 -6.10
C CYS A 202 4.59 -8.69 -4.95
N VAL A 203 4.17 -8.30 -3.74
CA VAL A 203 4.91 -8.53 -2.49
C VAL A 203 4.03 -9.28 -1.52
N GLU A 204 4.49 -10.46 -1.11
CA GLU A 204 3.81 -11.31 -0.12
C GLU A 204 4.17 -10.87 1.31
N GLY A 205 3.26 -11.08 2.26
CA GLY A 205 3.52 -10.84 3.69
C GLY A 205 3.42 -9.39 4.17
N ALA A 206 3.14 -8.42 3.29
CA ALA A 206 2.77 -7.07 3.69
C ALA A 206 1.25 -6.98 3.98
N SER A 207 0.81 -5.94 4.70
CA SER A 207 -0.62 -5.71 4.97
C SER A 207 -1.38 -5.46 3.66
N LYS A 208 -2.64 -5.93 3.58
CA LYS A 208 -3.46 -5.93 2.36
C LYS A 208 -3.60 -4.55 1.67
N GLY A 209 -3.47 -3.45 2.42
CA GLY A 209 -3.53 -2.08 1.91
C GLY A 209 -2.17 -1.37 1.75
N SER A 210 -1.05 -2.07 1.99
CA SER A 210 0.28 -1.45 1.85
C SER A 210 0.65 -1.27 0.39
N VAL A 211 1.14 -0.07 0.07
CA VAL A 211 1.65 0.30 -1.26
C VAL A 211 2.97 1.04 -1.07
N SER A 212 4.01 0.59 -1.77
CA SER A 212 5.32 1.23 -1.80
C SER A 212 5.66 1.69 -3.21
N LEU A 213 5.95 2.99 -3.36
CA LEU A 213 6.37 3.61 -4.62
C LEU A 213 7.80 4.13 -4.51
N TYR A 214 8.63 3.79 -5.49
CA TYR A 214 9.98 4.35 -5.64
C TYR A 214 10.28 4.67 -7.10
N LEU A 215 11.02 5.75 -7.32
CA LEU A 215 11.45 6.20 -8.64
C LEU A 215 12.97 6.12 -8.74
N LEU A 216 13.47 5.53 -9.81
CA LEU A 216 14.89 5.47 -10.16
C LEU A 216 15.10 6.15 -11.52
N GLU A 217 16.20 6.87 -11.67
CA GLU A 217 16.63 7.48 -12.95
C GLU A 217 17.97 6.83 -13.37
N PRO A 218 17.94 5.62 -13.97
CA PRO A 218 19.16 4.95 -14.41
C PRO A 218 19.90 5.70 -15.53
N HIS A 219 19.17 6.45 -16.36
CA HIS A 219 19.72 7.32 -17.38
C HIS A 219 18.97 8.66 -17.34
N THR A 220 19.64 9.74 -17.76
CA THR A 220 19.05 11.08 -17.79
C THR A 220 17.71 11.07 -18.53
N CYS A 221 16.64 11.48 -17.85
CA CYS A 221 15.28 11.56 -18.36
C CYS A 221 14.63 10.22 -18.77
N GLN A 222 15.19 9.09 -18.33
CA GLN A 222 14.58 7.76 -18.42
C GLN A 222 14.41 7.17 -17.02
N TYR A 223 13.17 6.84 -16.67
CA TYR A 223 12.81 6.49 -15.30
C TYR A 223 12.34 5.04 -15.17
N ILE A 224 12.50 4.48 -13.98
CA ILE A 224 11.86 3.23 -13.55
C ILE A 224 11.04 3.54 -12.30
N LEU A 225 9.72 3.43 -12.42
CA LEU A 225 8.80 3.54 -11.29
C LEU A 225 8.45 2.14 -10.79
N GLY A 226 8.90 1.79 -9.59
CA GLY A 226 8.50 0.56 -8.91
C GLY A 226 7.24 0.78 -8.07
N VAL A 227 6.23 -0.05 -8.29
CA VAL A 227 5.01 -0.12 -7.47
C VAL A 227 4.93 -1.51 -6.86
N GLU A 228 5.06 -1.57 -5.54
CA GLU A 228 5.05 -2.80 -4.77
C GLU A 228 3.83 -2.84 -3.85
N SER A 229 2.99 -3.88 -4.00
CA SER A 229 1.80 -4.06 -3.16
C SER A 229 1.30 -5.51 -3.19
N PRO A 230 0.72 -6.02 -2.08
CA PRO A 230 -0.01 -7.30 -2.10
C PRO A 230 -1.19 -7.33 -3.07
N MET A 231 -1.83 -6.18 -3.34
CA MET A 231 -2.98 -6.12 -4.27
C MET A 231 -2.57 -6.49 -5.70
N ILE A 232 -1.30 -6.27 -6.07
CA ILE A 232 -0.78 -6.62 -7.40
C ILE A 232 -0.76 -8.13 -7.59
N CYS A 233 -0.65 -8.92 -6.53
CA CYS A 233 -0.70 -10.38 -6.62
C CYS A 233 -2.03 -10.89 -7.21
N GLN A 234 -3.15 -10.19 -6.94
CA GLN A 234 -4.46 -10.49 -7.53
C GLN A 234 -4.56 -10.02 -8.99
N LEU A 235 -3.82 -8.97 -9.35
CA LEU A 235 -3.82 -8.41 -10.71
C LEU A 235 -3.07 -9.26 -11.72
N LEU A 236 -1.90 -9.82 -11.34
CA LEU A 236 -0.99 -10.48 -12.27
C LEU A 236 -1.62 -11.62 -13.11
N PRO A 237 -2.50 -12.48 -12.54
CA PRO A 237 -3.18 -13.52 -13.32
C PRO A 237 -4.18 -12.99 -14.35
N MET A 238 -4.70 -11.77 -14.17
CA MET A 238 -5.68 -11.15 -15.08
C MET A 238 -5.05 -10.43 -16.27
N LEU A 239 -3.72 -10.29 -16.29
CA LEU A 239 -3.00 -9.59 -17.35
C LEU A 239 -2.84 -10.47 -18.59
N ASP A 240 -3.06 -9.87 -19.76
CA ASP A 240 -2.83 -10.48 -21.05
C ASP A 240 -1.32 -10.71 -21.33
N GLU A 241 -1.02 -11.21 -22.53
CA GLU A 241 0.35 -11.47 -22.99
C GLU A 241 1.22 -10.20 -23.14
N ASN A 242 0.61 -9.02 -23.15
CA ASN A 242 1.26 -7.72 -23.22
C ASN A 242 1.32 -7.04 -21.84
N GLY A 243 0.82 -7.69 -20.79
CA GLY A 243 0.83 -7.15 -19.44
C GLY A 243 -0.28 -6.15 -19.18
N LEU A 244 -1.27 -6.08 -20.06
CA LEU A 244 -2.42 -5.18 -19.98
C LEU A 244 -3.62 -5.94 -19.45
N ILE A 245 -4.53 -5.19 -18.83
CA ILE A 245 -5.81 -5.76 -18.41
C ILE A 245 -6.76 -5.65 -19.59
N SER A 246 -7.41 -6.76 -19.93
CA SER A 246 -8.51 -6.75 -20.87
C SER A 246 -9.71 -6.11 -20.19
N LEU A 247 -9.84 -4.79 -20.29
CA LEU A 247 -11.06 -4.07 -19.96
C LEU A 247 -12.13 -4.41 -21.01
N SER A 248 -12.71 -5.61 -20.95
CA SER A 248 -13.98 -5.83 -21.61
C SER A 248 -15.05 -5.05 -20.83
N GLN A 249 -15.57 -3.98 -21.43
CA GLN A 249 -16.76 -3.21 -21.02
C GLN A 249 -16.62 -2.22 -19.86
N SER A 250 -15.85 -1.15 -20.03
CA SER A 250 -16.28 0.14 -19.46
C SER A 250 -15.67 1.32 -20.22
N ILE A 251 -16.56 2.13 -20.81
CA ILE A 251 -16.32 3.48 -21.33
C ILE A 251 -15.79 3.53 -22.77
N GLU A 252 -16.63 3.14 -23.72
CA GLU A 252 -16.82 3.75 -25.05
C GLU A 252 -18.18 3.21 -25.55
N ASP A 253 -19.02 4.07 -26.13
CA ASP A 253 -20.46 3.90 -26.46
C ASP A 253 -21.41 4.18 -25.26
N ASP A 254 -22.23 5.24 -25.15
CA ASP A 254 -22.73 6.24 -26.09
C ASP A 254 -22.97 7.57 -25.35
N TYR A 255 -22.39 8.65 -25.89
CA TYR A 255 -22.88 10.01 -25.70
C TYR A 255 -23.55 10.44 -27.01
N GLU A 256 -24.65 9.79 -27.38
CA GLU A 256 -25.53 10.34 -28.41
C GLU A 256 -26.44 11.39 -27.77
N VAL A 257 -26.07 12.66 -27.98
CA VAL A 257 -26.95 13.80 -27.75
C VAL A 257 -28.08 13.71 -28.77
N VAL A 258 -29.24 13.23 -28.34
CA VAL A 258 -30.48 13.37 -29.10
C VAL A 258 -30.84 14.86 -29.11
N THR A 259 -30.49 15.55 -30.19
CA THR A 259 -31.05 16.86 -30.53
C THR A 259 -32.51 16.67 -30.93
N ASN A 260 -33.43 17.10 -30.06
CA ASN A 260 -34.84 17.22 -30.42
C ASN A 260 -35.01 18.40 -31.37
N ASP A 261 -35.15 18.12 -32.66
CA ASP A 261 -35.72 19.06 -33.63
C ASP A 261 -37.23 19.18 -33.37
N VAL A 262 -37.64 20.28 -32.74
CA VAL A 262 -39.01 20.77 -32.76
C VAL A 262 -39.21 21.48 -34.10
N LYS A 263 -40.05 20.92 -34.97
CA LYS A 263 -40.59 21.63 -36.14
C LYS A 263 -42.03 22.04 -35.87
N ASP A 264 -42.29 23.30 -36.22
CA ASP A 264 -43.55 24.04 -36.23
C ASP A 264 -44.74 23.30 -36.87
#